data_AF-A0A1M5S1K5-F1
#
_entry.id   AF-A0A1M5S1K5-F1
#
_cell.length_a   1.000
_cell.length_b   1.000
_cell.length_c   1.000
_cell.angle_alpha   90.00
_cell.angle_beta   90.00
_cell.angle_gamma   90.00
#
_symmetry.space_group_name_H-M   'P 1'
#
loop_
_entity.id
_entity.type
_entity.pdbx_description
1 polymer ?
#
loop_
_entity_poly.entity_id
_entity_poly.type
_entity_poly.pdbx_seq_one_letter_code
_entity_poly.pdbx_strand_id
1 'polypeptide(L)' 'MGVNKVSWRQVGHVTEPGRYMFRFGWLTVAADDLAVWEQFPDAVFALVKTASAAATDANEEFHLGAFDLKETHSMSEK' A
#
# COMPACT_ATOMS: atom_id res chain seq x y z
N MET A 1 -11.82 -14.04 -6.07
CA MET A 1 -10.56 -13.37 -6.47
C MET A 1 -10.33 -12.22 -5.50
N GLY A 2 -9.54 -12.43 -4.45
CA GLY A 2 -9.35 -11.44 -3.39
C GLY A 2 -8.40 -10.35 -3.85
N VAL A 3 -8.85 -9.11 -3.84
CA VAL A 3 -7.96 -7.95 -3.93
C VAL A 3 -7.05 -7.97 -2.70
N ASN A 4 -5.74 -8.12 -2.91
CA ASN A 4 -4.78 -8.07 -1.81
C ASN A 4 -4.64 -6.61 -1.37
N LYS A 5 -5.48 -6.17 -0.42
CA LYS A 5 -5.39 -4.83 0.19
C LYS A 5 -4.52 -4.89 1.45
N VAL A 6 -3.72 -3.85 1.68
CA VAL A 6 -2.82 -3.72 2.82
C VAL A 6 -3.02 -2.36 3.51
N SER A 7 -3.19 -2.38 4.82
CA SER A 7 -3.27 -1.16 5.66
C SER A 7 -1.89 -0.78 6.21
N TRP A 8 -1.76 0.46 6.69
CA TRP A 8 -0.51 0.95 7.31
C TRP A 8 -0.02 0.05 8.45
N ARG A 9 -0.96 -0.46 9.25
CA ARG A 9 -0.67 -1.40 10.35
C ARG A 9 -0.17 -2.76 9.86
N GLN A 10 -0.62 -3.22 8.69
CA GLN A 10 -0.17 -4.49 8.12
C GLN A 10 1.23 -4.43 7.51
N VAL A 11 1.66 -3.26 7.01
CA VAL A 11 3.05 -3.06 6.56
C VAL A 11 4.01 -2.77 7.72
N GLY A 12 3.50 -2.66 8.95
CA GLY A 12 4.32 -2.46 10.15
C GLY A 12 4.63 -0.99 10.45
N HIS A 13 3.74 -0.06 10.07
CA HIS A 13 3.92 1.36 10.37
C HIS A 13 5.19 1.94 9.72
N VAL A 14 5.41 1.59 8.45
CA VAL A 14 6.51 2.17 7.66
C VAL A 14 6.41 3.69 7.67
N THR A 15 7.51 4.36 7.97
CA THR A 15 7.58 5.84 8.02
C THR A 15 8.50 6.41 6.94
N GLU A 16 9.18 5.54 6.19
CA GLU A 16 10.14 5.93 5.17
C GLU A 16 9.72 5.37 3.81
N PRO A 17 9.84 6.15 2.72
CA PRO A 17 9.56 5.64 1.40
C PRO A 17 10.68 4.69 1.01
N GLY A 18 10.33 3.51 0.51
CA GLY A 18 11.33 2.48 0.24
C GLY A 18 10.74 1.13 -0.15
N ARG A 19 11.64 0.18 -0.35
CA ARG A 19 11.30 -1.20 -0.73
C ARG A 19 11.39 -2.11 0.50
N TYR A 20 10.26 -2.61 0.95
CA TYR A 20 10.11 -3.47 2.12
C TYR A 20 9.86 -4.92 1.71
N MET A 21 10.34 -5.89 2.48
CA MET A 21 10.05 -7.29 2.19
C MET A 21 8.65 -7.65 2.68
N PHE A 22 7.76 -8.07 1.79
CA PHE A 22 6.37 -8.35 2.08
C PHE A 22 5.99 -9.76 1.65
N ARG A 23 5.74 -10.65 2.61
CA ARG A 23 5.19 -12.01 2.46
C ARG A 23 5.94 -12.92 1.46
N PHE A 24 5.79 -12.65 0.16
CA PHE A 24 6.28 -13.42 -0.99
C PHE A 24 7.05 -12.55 -2.01
N GLY A 25 7.30 -11.29 -1.65
CA GLY A 25 7.72 -10.27 -2.59
C GLY A 25 8.37 -9.07 -1.92
N TRP A 26 8.71 -8.10 -2.75
CA TRP A 26 9.11 -6.76 -2.34
C TRP A 26 7.91 -5.83 -2.48
N LEU A 27 7.64 -5.00 -1.48
CA LEU A 27 6.62 -3.97 -1.48
C LEU A 27 7.29 -2.59 -1.52
N THR A 28 7.07 -1.86 -2.61
CA THR A 28 7.52 -0.48 -2.75
C THR A 28 6.45 0.47 -2.20
N VAL A 29 6.87 1.30 -1.25
CA VAL A 29 6.06 2.34 -0.62
C VAL A 29 6.60 3.69 -1.08
N ALA A 30 5.79 4.51 -1.72
CA ALA A 30 6.18 5.85 -2.13
C ALA A 30 5.97 6.87 -1.00
N ALA A 31 6.63 8.03 -1.12
CA ALA A 31 6.44 9.13 -0.19
C ALA A 31 5.01 9.67 -0.22
N ASP A 32 4.36 9.59 -1.39
CA ASP A 32 2.96 9.99 -1.57
C ASP A 32 2.01 9.06 -0.79
N ASP A 33 2.26 7.75 -0.83
CA ASP A 33 1.46 6.77 -0.07
C ASP A 33 1.59 6.97 1.45
N LEU A 34 2.80 7.34 1.92
CA LEU A 34 3.04 7.69 3.32
C LEU A 34 2.25 8.92 3.73
N ALA A 35 2.22 9.96 2.90
CA ALA A 35 1.44 11.17 3.19
C ALA A 35 -0.07 10.88 3.30
N VAL A 36 -0.57 9.90 2.53
CA VAL A 36 -1.95 9.41 2.67
C VAL A 36 -2.13 8.69 4.00
N TRP A 37 -1.20 7.83 4.41
CA TRP A 37 -1.27 7.15 5.72
C TRP A 37 -1.13 8.08 6.92
N GLU A 38 -0.30 9.13 6.81
CA GLU A 38 -0.17 10.16 7.85
C GLU A 38 -1.47 10.95 8.02
N GLN A 39 -2.18 11.24 6.93
CA GLN A 39 -3.49 11.91 6.98
C GLN A 39 -4.64 10.94 7.33
N PHE A 40 -4.55 9.71 6.87
CA PHE A 40 -5.58 8.67 6.98
C PHE A 40 -4.96 7.35 7.44
N PRO A 41 -4.83 7.13 8.75
CA PRO A 41 -4.24 5.90 9.30
C PRO A 41 -5.06 4.63 8.97
N ASP A 42 -6.34 4.80 8.61
CA ASP A 42 -7.26 3.75 8.17
C ASP A 42 -7.23 3.50 6.65
N ALA A 43 -6.37 4.20 5.89
CA ALA A 43 -6.25 3.99 4.44
C ALA A 43 -5.71 2.60 4.11
N VAL A 44 -6.36 1.95 3.14
CA VAL A 44 -6.02 0.60 2.70
C VAL A 44 -5.61 0.64 1.23
N PHE A 45 -4.36 0.30 0.96
CA PHE A 45 -3.81 0.31 -0.39
C PHE A 45 -3.99 -1.04 -1.07
N ALA A 46 -4.37 -1.04 -2.33
CA ALA A 46 -4.35 -2.23 -3.16
C ALA A 46 -2.91 -2.56 -3.57
N LEU A 47 -2.50 -3.80 -3.38
CA LEU A 47 -1.22 -4.30 -3.87
C LEU A 47 -1.30 -4.50 -5.38
N VAL A 48 -0.54 -3.70 -6.12
CA VAL A 48 -0.42 -3.81 -7.57
C VAL A 48 0.92 -4.48 -7.87
N LYS A 49 0.87 -5.61 -8.58
CA LYS A 49 2.08 -6.30 -9.02
C LYS A 49 2.69 -5.54 -10.18
N THR A 50 3.94 -5.11 -10.05
CA THR A 50 4.65 -4.52 -11.19
C THR A 50 5.19 -5.63 -12.08
N ALA A 51 4.75 -5.67 -13.34
CA ALA A 51 5.21 -6.66 -14.30
C ALA A 51 6.66 -6.42 -14.77
N SER A 52 7.23 -5.27 -14.40
CA SER A 52 8.55 -4.81 -14.87
C SER A 52 9.73 -5.54 -14.23
N ALA A 53 9.51 -6.32 -13.16
CA ALA A 53 10.56 -7.09 -12.48
C ALA A 53 10.99 -8.38 -13.22
N ALA A 54 10.73 -8.47 -14.53
CA ALA A 54 10.99 -9.67 -15.32
C ALA A 54 12.46 -9.85 -15.75
N ALA A 55 13.42 -9.03 -15.29
CA ALA A 55 14.77 -9.02 -15.86
C ALA A 55 15.91 -9.53 -14.95
N THR A 56 15.84 -9.41 -13.62
CA THR A 56 17.05 -9.66 -12.80
C THR A 56 16.84 -10.27 -11.42
N ASP A 57 15.66 -10.10 -10.80
CA ASP A 57 15.43 -10.54 -9.43
C ASP A 57 14.23 -11.49 -9.41
N ALA A 58 14.45 -12.73 -8.98
CA ALA A 58 13.44 -13.81 -8.94
C ALA A 58 12.27 -13.57 -7.96
N ASN A 59 12.08 -12.33 -7.50
CA ASN A 59 11.14 -11.98 -6.46
C ASN A 59 10.11 -10.97 -6.98
N GLU A 60 8.83 -11.29 -6.81
CA GLU A 60 7.72 -10.47 -7.27
C GLU A 60 7.76 -9.09 -6.59
N GLU A 61 7.89 -8.03 -7.38
CA GLU A 61 7.74 -6.65 -6.89
C GLU A 61 6.28 -6.22 -6.94
N PHE A 62 5.82 -5.70 -5.82
CA PHE A 62 4.51 -5.12 -5.60
C PHE A 62 4.71 -3.66 -5.23
N HIS A 63 3.79 -2.80 -5.63
CA HIS A 63 3.74 -1.43 -5.15
C HIS A 63 2.34 -1.12 -4.64
N LEU A 64 2.25 -0.09 -3.81
CA LEU A 64 0.98 0.48 -3.40
C LEU A 64 0.35 1.15 -4.63
N GLY A 65 -0.86 0.72 -4.98
CA GLY A 65 -1.64 1.29 -6.06
C GLY A 65 -2.79 2.12 -5.52
N ALA A 66 -3.98 1.90 -6.07
CA ALA A 66 -5.19 2.59 -5.61
C ALA A 66 -5.41 2.34 -4.10
N PHE A 67 -5.53 3.42 -3.33
CA PHE A 67 -5.97 3.34 -1.95
C PHE A 67 -7.48 3.54 -1.85
N ASP A 68 -8.03 2.86 -0.86
CA ASP A 68 -9.42 2.91 -0.47
C ASP A 68 -9.42 3.43 0.96
N LEU A 69 -9.93 4.64 1.13
CA LEU A 69 -10.28 5.12 2.46
C LEU A 69 -11.56 4.38 2.80
N LYS A 70 -11.57 3.57 3.87
CA LYS A 70 -12.86 3.19 4.45
C LYS A 70 -13.54 4.50 4.80
N GLU A 71 -14.53 4.88 4.01
CA GLU A 71 -15.38 6.02 4.24
C GLU A 71 -16.04 5.79 5.60
N THR A 72 -15.39 6.28 6.65
CA THR A 72 -16.06 6.48 7.91
C THR A 72 -16.99 7.62 7.60
N HIS A 73 -18.24 7.24 7.35
CA HIS A 73 -19.37 8.08 7.01
C HIS A 73 -19.47 9.25 8.01
N SER A 74 -18.68 10.30 7.82
CA SER A 74 -18.83 11.56 8.54
C SER A 74 -19.91 12.34 7.82
N MET A 75 -21.13 11.88 8.12
CA MET A 75 -22.36 12.65 8.17
C MET A 75 -22.05 14.12 8.46
N SER A 76 -22.05 14.95 7.42
CA SER A 76 -22.02 16.39 7.60
C SER A 76 -22.83 17.04 6.49
N GLU A 77 -24.15 16.86 6.56
CA GLU A 77 -25.06 17.88 6.06
C GLU A 77 -26.16 18.10 7.09
N LYS A 78 -26.41 19.39 7.31
CA LYS A 78 -26.90 20.07 8.51
C LYS A 78 -28.40 20.31 8.50
#